data_AF-A0A950TYJ8-F1
#
_entry.id   AF-A0A950TYJ8-F1
#
_cell.length_a   1.000
_cell.length_b   1.000
_cell.length_c   1.000
_cell.angle_alpha   90.00
_cell.angle_beta   90.00
_cell.angle_gamma   90.00
#
_symmetry.space_group_name_H-M   'P 1'
#
loop_
_entity.id
_entity.type
_entity.pdbx_description
1 polymer ?
#
loop_
_entity_poly.entity_id
_entity_poly.type
_entity_poly.pdbx_seq_one_letter_code
_entity_poly.pdbx_strand_id
1 'polypeptide(L)'
;GPWRDANQAAALKTGDLSQFYVNVDFAKLRAGGTDNMYDQPEGVPTHGYEDRIYPSHFEDTQGRGPQLPTQYCHEPCPRVPDYASQLQPYALYVPDKSAPPSGYGMTLNLHYCGGNYNQGPPDDQALADRATGSVVLTPEGRIPCGWYWSEGGADVFEAWADVARHFRLDPTYNAISGWSMGGYGTYKLAAEFPDLFARALPDIGCVSAETGWPGEPFASISGPDAEILNLVPSLRNIPILSANANADTLCVTSSQLEVFARLYALGYRYDWREYTGGHGPYYPTFEESAAFLGNAKVNPNPPRVTWVLDAAMNEPQWGLTSTHVYWLSDIALRDPTNGPLGPELGKVDAFSRGFGVTNPQTNPPQTTHGTSGTYVYTGQVRTWREERHVPARDELDLSLVNIRAVTVNVGRAHLTCGVRVHVRSDGPAVVRLAGCGRTVSAA
;
A
#
# COMPACT_ATOMS: atom_id res chain seq x y z
N GLY A 1 21.67 9.50 -4.80
CA GLY A 1 21.36 9.88 -6.18
C GLY A 1 21.34 8.60 -6.99
N PRO A 2 20.35 8.42 -7.88
CA PRO A 2 20.23 7.22 -8.69
C PRO A 2 21.48 7.02 -9.57
N TRP A 3 21.68 5.78 -10.03
CA TRP A 3 22.86 5.36 -10.77
C TRP A 3 23.07 6.22 -12.03
N ARG A 4 24.27 6.80 -12.17
CA ARG A 4 24.75 7.59 -13.34
C ARG A 4 24.06 8.94 -13.64
N ASP A 5 23.14 9.42 -12.81
CA ASP A 5 22.42 10.69 -13.04
C ASP A 5 23.35 11.88 -13.33
N ALA A 6 24.39 12.08 -12.52
CA ALA A 6 25.34 13.17 -12.71
C ALA A 6 26.13 13.09 -14.04
N ASN A 7 26.50 11.88 -14.46
CA ASN A 7 27.24 11.67 -15.71
C ASN A 7 26.33 11.85 -16.93
N GLN A 8 25.08 11.38 -16.84
CA GLN A 8 24.07 11.55 -17.89
C GLN A 8 23.71 13.02 -18.05
N ALA A 9 23.46 13.74 -16.96
CA ALA A 9 23.22 15.18 -16.98
C ALA A 9 24.40 15.95 -17.60
N ALA A 10 25.64 15.58 -17.26
CA ALA A 10 26.83 16.19 -17.86
C ALA A 10 26.93 15.93 -19.37
N ALA A 11 26.66 14.70 -19.83
CA ALA A 11 26.66 14.34 -21.25
C ALA A 11 25.54 15.02 -22.04
N LEU A 12 24.33 15.09 -21.48
CA LEU A 12 23.21 15.81 -22.08
C LEU A 12 23.51 17.30 -22.22
N LYS A 13 24.20 17.88 -21.24
CA LYS A 13 24.63 19.29 -21.28
C LYS A 13 25.65 19.58 -22.39
N THR A 14 26.53 18.63 -22.69
CA THR A 14 27.52 18.77 -23.78
C THR A 14 26.98 18.30 -25.13
N GLY A 15 25.87 17.56 -25.15
CA GLY A 15 25.35 16.87 -26.33
C GLY A 15 26.18 15.64 -26.74
N ASP A 16 27.12 15.21 -25.90
CA ASP A 16 28.02 14.08 -26.17
C ASP A 16 27.60 12.85 -25.37
N LEU A 17 26.82 11.99 -26.01
CA LEU A 17 26.36 10.71 -25.45
C LEU A 17 27.33 9.55 -25.75
N SER A 18 28.55 9.81 -26.24
CA SER A 18 29.51 8.76 -26.65
C SER A 18 29.95 7.82 -25.52
N GLN A 19 29.72 8.18 -24.25
CA GLN A 19 29.95 7.29 -23.10
C GLN A 19 28.70 6.44 -22.74
N PHE A 20 27.55 6.69 -23.35
CA PHE A 20 26.26 6.05 -23.07
C PHE A 20 25.74 5.31 -24.30
N TYR A 21 26.47 4.29 -24.72
CA TYR A 21 26.07 3.39 -25.81
C TYR A 21 26.33 1.94 -25.42
N VAL A 22 25.68 1.03 -26.13
CA VAL A 22 26.02 -0.39 -26.13
C VAL A 22 25.94 -0.88 -27.58
N ASN A 23 26.83 -1.77 -27.98
CA ASN A 23 26.77 -2.37 -29.31
C ASN A 23 25.74 -3.51 -29.30
N VAL A 24 24.75 -3.44 -30.20
CA VAL A 24 23.71 -4.47 -30.32
C VAL A 24 24.10 -5.49 -31.39
N ASP A 25 24.31 -6.75 -30.99
CA ASP A 25 24.47 -7.86 -31.92
C ASP A 25 23.10 -8.36 -32.41
N PHE A 26 22.73 -7.98 -33.64
CA PHE A 26 21.46 -8.39 -34.25
C PHE A 26 21.36 -9.89 -34.56
N ALA A 27 22.48 -10.60 -34.73
CA ALA A 27 22.44 -12.06 -34.90
C ALA A 27 22.09 -12.74 -33.57
N LYS A 28 22.71 -12.29 -32.48
CA LYS A 28 22.38 -12.73 -31.13
C LYS A 28 20.95 -12.39 -30.73
N LEU A 29 20.49 -11.18 -31.01
CA LEU A 29 19.11 -10.74 -30.75
C LEU A 29 18.10 -11.63 -31.50
N ARG A 30 18.34 -11.91 -32.79
CA ARG A 30 17.49 -12.82 -33.58
C ARG A 30 17.48 -14.26 -33.05
N ALA A 31 18.57 -14.70 -32.43
CA ALA A 31 18.67 -16.01 -31.80
C ALA A 31 18.05 -16.07 -30.39
N GLY A 32 17.55 -14.93 -29.86
CA GLY A 32 17.02 -14.84 -28.49
C GLY A 32 18.09 -15.00 -27.40
N GLY A 33 19.37 -14.75 -27.72
CA GLY A 33 20.46 -14.83 -26.75
C GLY A 33 20.56 -13.58 -25.88
N THR A 34 21.04 -13.73 -24.64
CA THR A 34 21.26 -12.62 -23.69
C THR A 34 22.76 -12.44 -23.37
N ASP A 35 23.21 -11.19 -23.21
CA ASP A 35 24.51 -10.74 -22.65
C ASP A 35 24.24 -9.67 -21.61
N ASN A 36 23.58 -10.07 -20.52
CA ASN A 36 23.28 -9.11 -19.47
C ASN A 36 24.55 -8.57 -18.80
N MET A 37 25.72 -9.18 -19.07
CA MET A 37 27.03 -8.73 -18.60
C MET A 37 27.00 -8.44 -17.09
N TYR A 38 26.31 -9.31 -16.33
CA TYR A 38 25.97 -9.04 -14.94
C TYR A 38 27.19 -8.58 -14.14
N ASP A 39 27.02 -7.45 -13.45
CA ASP A 39 28.03 -6.79 -12.61
C ASP A 39 29.35 -6.43 -13.33
N GLN A 40 29.35 -6.37 -14.67
CA GLN A 40 30.44 -5.86 -15.49
C GLN A 40 30.17 -4.40 -15.92
N PRO A 41 31.19 -3.65 -16.37
CA PRO A 41 30.97 -2.37 -17.03
C PRO A 41 29.96 -2.50 -18.18
N GLU A 42 28.98 -1.59 -18.25
CA GLU A 42 27.89 -1.58 -19.24
C GLU A 42 26.86 -2.71 -19.10
N GLY A 43 27.03 -3.60 -18.13
CA GLY A 43 26.07 -4.66 -17.81
C GLY A 43 24.98 -4.26 -16.83
N VAL A 44 24.04 -5.19 -16.63
CA VAL A 44 22.94 -5.05 -15.69
C VAL A 44 23.44 -5.41 -14.28
N PRO A 45 23.27 -4.55 -13.27
CA PRO A 45 23.59 -4.92 -11.89
C PRO A 45 22.70 -6.09 -11.42
N THR A 46 23.18 -6.89 -10.47
CA THR A 46 22.38 -7.96 -9.84
C THR A 46 21.82 -7.58 -8.48
N HIS A 47 22.27 -6.45 -7.93
CA HIS A 47 21.91 -5.89 -6.64
C HIS A 47 22.12 -4.37 -6.65
N GLY A 48 21.58 -3.68 -5.66
CA GLY A 48 21.58 -2.23 -5.56
C GLY A 48 20.42 -1.58 -6.33
N TYR A 49 20.60 -0.29 -6.64
CA TYR A 49 19.57 0.52 -7.28
C TYR A 49 19.53 0.29 -8.79
N GLU A 50 18.33 0.05 -9.32
CA GLU A 50 18.05 -0.18 -10.73
C GLU A 50 16.86 0.66 -11.17
N ASP A 51 17.00 1.34 -12.31
CA ASP A 51 15.88 1.98 -12.99
C ASP A 51 15.40 1.03 -14.10
N ARG A 52 14.12 0.70 -14.09
CA ARG A 52 13.50 -0.22 -15.04
C ARG A 52 12.31 0.44 -15.71
N ILE A 53 11.91 -0.12 -16.86
CA ILE A 53 10.75 0.32 -17.62
C ILE A 53 9.86 -0.88 -17.93
N TYR A 54 8.54 -0.69 -17.87
CA TYR A 54 7.57 -1.69 -18.29
C TYR A 54 6.56 -1.08 -19.28
N PRO A 55 5.99 -1.90 -20.18
CA PRO A 55 4.89 -1.46 -21.01
C PRO A 55 3.57 -1.54 -20.22
N SER A 56 3.01 -0.39 -19.89
CA SER A 56 1.69 -0.30 -19.27
C SER A 56 0.57 -0.72 -20.23
N HIS A 57 -0.55 -1.21 -19.71
CA HIS A 57 -1.77 -1.37 -20.51
C HIS A 57 -2.46 -0.04 -20.83
N PHE A 58 -2.11 1.04 -20.12
CA PHE A 58 -2.73 2.36 -20.23
C PHE A 58 -1.80 3.34 -20.93
N GLU A 59 -2.27 3.91 -22.04
CA GLU A 59 -1.59 4.98 -22.77
C GLU A 59 -2.63 5.92 -23.37
N ASP A 60 -2.78 7.08 -22.75
CA ASP A 60 -3.69 8.12 -23.25
C ASP A 60 -3.00 9.04 -24.27
N THR A 61 -1.72 9.35 -24.06
CA THR A 61 -0.91 10.18 -24.98
C THR A 61 0.56 9.76 -24.97
N GLN A 62 1.31 10.13 -26.01
CA GLN A 62 2.73 9.80 -26.11
C GLN A 62 3.62 10.94 -25.59
N GLY A 63 4.76 10.57 -25.00
CA GLY A 63 5.84 11.50 -24.67
C GLY A 63 5.92 11.89 -23.20
N ARG A 64 6.83 12.84 -22.94
CA ARG A 64 7.10 13.41 -21.61
C ARG A 64 6.31 14.71 -21.46
N GLY A 65 5.64 14.89 -20.32
CA GLY A 65 4.97 16.14 -19.97
C GLY A 65 5.95 17.30 -19.77
N PRO A 66 5.42 18.53 -19.64
CA PRO A 66 6.23 19.68 -19.29
C PRO A 66 6.85 19.46 -17.91
N GLN A 67 8.16 19.63 -17.77
CA GLN A 67 8.80 19.62 -16.47
C GLN A 67 8.37 20.87 -15.70
N LEU A 68 7.39 20.72 -14.84
CA LEU A 68 6.93 21.78 -13.98
C LEU A 68 7.94 21.95 -12.84
N PRO A 69 8.15 23.17 -12.32
CA PRO A 69 8.98 23.35 -11.14
C PRO A 69 8.45 22.45 -10.01
N THR A 70 9.35 21.91 -9.18
CA THR A 70 9.04 21.28 -7.89
C THR A 70 8.46 22.32 -6.91
N GLN A 71 7.34 22.92 -7.28
CA GLN A 71 6.52 23.69 -6.36
C GLN A 71 5.68 22.67 -5.62
N TYR A 72 5.91 22.59 -4.30
CA TYR A 72 4.90 22.10 -3.36
C TYR A 72 3.58 22.68 -3.81
N CYS A 73 2.70 21.86 -4.39
CA CYS A 73 1.53 22.38 -5.05
C CYS A 73 0.63 23.04 -4.02
N HIS A 74 0.69 24.38 -3.97
CA HIS A 74 -0.48 25.18 -3.71
C HIS A 74 -1.13 25.38 -5.08
N GLU A 75 -2.38 24.95 -5.18
CA GLU A 75 -3.15 24.73 -6.40
C GLU A 75 -3.20 25.87 -7.43
N PRO A 76 -3.57 25.54 -8.69
CA PRO A 76 -3.85 24.17 -9.18
C PRO A 76 -2.58 23.47 -9.65
N CYS A 77 -2.27 22.29 -9.10
CA CYS A 77 -1.28 21.37 -9.69
C CYS A 77 -1.72 21.12 -11.15
N PRO A 78 -0.87 21.34 -12.16
CA PRO A 78 -1.21 20.96 -13.51
C PRO A 78 -1.36 19.44 -13.57
N ARG A 79 -2.51 18.97 -14.05
CA ARG A 79 -2.87 17.55 -14.20
C ARG A 79 -2.21 16.91 -15.41
N VAL A 80 -0.94 17.25 -15.63
CA VAL A 80 -0.20 16.79 -16.80
C VAL A 80 0.76 15.70 -16.32
N PRO A 81 0.65 14.47 -16.86
CA PRO A 81 1.61 13.43 -16.54
C PRO A 81 3.02 13.85 -16.91
N ASP A 82 3.99 13.62 -16.03
CA ASP A 82 5.42 13.74 -16.33
C ASP A 82 5.80 12.71 -17.40
N TYR A 83 5.25 11.50 -17.33
CA TYR A 83 5.38 10.46 -18.34
C TYR A 83 4.01 10.00 -18.82
N ALA A 84 3.61 10.40 -20.02
CA ALA A 84 2.33 9.99 -20.59
C ALA A 84 2.42 8.70 -21.42
N SER A 85 3.61 8.38 -21.96
CA SER A 85 3.83 7.22 -22.83
C SER A 85 3.50 5.88 -22.17
N GLN A 86 3.28 4.85 -22.97
CA GLN A 86 3.07 3.48 -22.53
C GLN A 86 4.23 2.94 -21.67
N LEU A 87 5.46 3.35 -21.98
CA LEU A 87 6.63 2.92 -21.23
C LEU A 87 6.74 3.75 -19.96
N GLN A 88 6.45 3.10 -18.83
CA GLN A 88 6.48 3.72 -17.52
C GLN A 88 7.71 3.26 -16.74
N PRO A 89 8.48 4.19 -16.15
CA PRO A 89 9.63 3.85 -15.34
C PRO A 89 9.24 3.48 -13.89
N TYR A 90 10.12 2.75 -13.23
CA TYR A 90 10.12 2.56 -11.78
C TYR A 90 11.54 2.36 -11.28
N ALA A 91 11.77 2.69 -10.00
CA ALA A 91 12.99 2.34 -9.30
C ALA A 91 12.82 1.01 -8.55
N LEU A 92 13.89 0.22 -8.55
CA LEU A 92 13.98 -1.03 -7.84
C LEU A 92 15.30 -1.10 -7.08
N TYR A 93 15.25 -1.27 -5.76
CA TYR A 93 16.42 -1.68 -5.00
C TYR A 93 16.39 -3.19 -4.81
N VAL A 94 17.42 -3.88 -5.32
CA VAL A 94 17.62 -5.32 -5.16
C VAL A 94 18.63 -5.56 -4.04
N PRO A 95 18.33 -6.38 -3.01
CA PRO A 95 19.25 -6.59 -1.90
C PRO A 95 20.49 -7.37 -2.34
N ASP A 96 21.66 -7.04 -1.79
CA ASP A 96 22.90 -7.82 -1.97
C ASP A 96 22.87 -9.08 -1.08
N LYS A 97 21.91 -9.96 -1.38
CA LYS A 97 21.64 -11.20 -0.67
C LYS A 97 21.13 -12.23 -1.67
N SER A 98 21.53 -13.49 -1.50
CA SER A 98 20.94 -14.57 -2.30
C SER A 98 19.43 -14.71 -2.05
N ALA A 99 18.65 -14.85 -3.12
CA ALA A 99 17.21 -15.03 -3.02
C ALA A 99 16.85 -16.27 -2.17
N PRO A 100 15.99 -16.13 -1.15
CA PRO A 100 15.50 -17.27 -0.39
C PRO A 100 14.74 -18.26 -1.28
N PRO A 101 14.62 -19.56 -0.91
CA PRO A 101 13.82 -20.51 -1.66
C PRO A 101 12.35 -20.11 -1.82
N SER A 102 11.79 -19.33 -0.89
CA SER A 102 10.44 -18.75 -0.98
C SER A 102 10.34 -17.60 -1.99
N GLY A 103 11.47 -16.99 -2.38
CA GLY A 103 11.56 -15.71 -3.06
C GLY A 103 11.92 -14.57 -2.10
N TYR A 104 12.30 -13.42 -2.67
CA TYR A 104 12.46 -12.17 -1.92
C TYR A 104 11.12 -11.66 -1.39
N GLY A 105 11.13 -10.85 -0.34
CA GLY A 105 9.99 -9.98 -0.04
C GLY A 105 9.82 -8.87 -1.07
N MET A 106 8.69 -8.16 -1.00
CA MET A 106 8.42 -6.95 -1.79
C MET A 106 8.08 -5.80 -0.86
N THR A 107 8.72 -4.64 -1.02
CA THR A 107 8.34 -3.42 -0.31
C THR A 107 7.94 -2.37 -1.31
N LEU A 108 6.71 -1.88 -1.24
CA LEU A 108 6.36 -0.65 -1.92
C LEU A 108 6.90 0.52 -1.09
N ASN A 109 7.67 1.41 -1.72
CA ASN A 109 8.22 2.61 -1.09
C ASN A 109 7.79 3.84 -1.87
N LEU A 110 6.63 4.39 -1.51
CA LEU A 110 5.90 5.37 -2.30
C LEU A 110 6.46 6.79 -2.14
N HIS A 111 6.76 7.45 -3.26
CA HIS A 111 7.31 8.81 -3.29
C HIS A 111 6.28 9.88 -2.90
N TYR A 112 6.79 11.08 -2.57
CA TYR A 112 6.02 12.26 -2.19
C TYR A 112 5.50 13.03 -3.41
N CYS A 113 4.57 13.96 -3.18
CA CYS A 113 4.01 14.82 -4.23
C CYS A 113 5.07 15.79 -4.77
N GLY A 114 5.20 15.87 -6.08
CA GLY A 114 6.28 16.58 -6.78
C GLY A 114 7.55 15.75 -6.94
N GLY A 115 7.58 14.55 -6.36
CA GLY A 115 8.62 13.53 -6.58
C GLY A 115 8.29 12.63 -7.77
N ASN A 116 9.20 11.71 -8.05
CA ASN A 116 9.10 10.66 -9.08
C ASN A 116 9.69 9.34 -8.55
N TYR A 117 9.75 8.31 -9.40
CA TYR A 117 10.27 6.98 -9.04
C TYR A 117 11.68 6.99 -8.42
N ASN A 118 12.52 7.99 -8.74
CA ASN A 118 13.86 8.17 -8.20
C ASN A 118 13.93 8.99 -6.90
N GLN A 119 12.78 9.37 -6.35
CA GLN A 119 12.64 10.24 -5.19
C GLN A 119 11.72 9.61 -4.13
N GLY A 120 11.76 8.28 -4.01
CA GLY A 120 11.15 7.55 -2.89
C GLY A 120 11.76 7.90 -1.53
N PRO A 121 11.16 7.42 -0.43
CA PRO A 121 11.75 7.53 0.89
C PRO A 121 13.19 7.01 0.94
N PRO A 122 14.10 7.67 1.68
CA PRO A 122 15.54 7.42 1.60
C PRO A 122 16.03 6.16 2.32
N ASP A 123 15.16 5.18 2.57
CA ASP A 123 15.43 3.97 3.36
C ASP A 123 15.53 2.68 2.53
N ASP A 124 15.53 2.77 1.19
CA ASP A 124 15.51 1.62 0.27
C ASP A 124 16.50 0.52 0.63
N GLN A 125 17.78 0.87 0.88
CA GLN A 125 18.79 -0.12 1.24
C GLN A 125 18.46 -0.83 2.56
N ALA A 126 18.09 -0.07 3.60
CA ALA A 126 17.75 -0.65 4.90
C ALA A 126 16.49 -1.53 4.81
N LEU A 127 15.50 -1.10 4.02
CA LEU A 127 14.29 -1.87 3.76
C LEU A 127 14.59 -3.13 2.96
N ALA A 128 15.51 -3.07 2.00
CA ALA A 128 15.90 -4.21 1.18
C ALA A 128 16.68 -5.24 1.99
N ASP A 129 17.59 -4.77 2.84
CA ASP A 129 18.47 -5.60 3.65
C ASP A 129 17.79 -6.15 4.91
N ARG A 130 16.52 -5.87 5.16
CA ARG A 130 15.83 -6.42 6.33
C ARG A 130 15.64 -7.94 6.20
N ALA A 131 15.88 -8.65 7.30
CA ALA A 131 15.73 -10.11 7.42
C ALA A 131 16.34 -10.90 6.24
N THR A 132 15.54 -11.70 5.53
CA THR A 132 15.97 -12.55 4.42
C THR A 132 16.14 -11.82 3.09
N GLY A 133 15.88 -10.51 3.04
CA GLY A 133 15.92 -9.70 1.83
C GLY A 133 14.53 -9.41 1.24
N SER A 134 14.31 -8.15 0.87
CA SER A 134 13.16 -7.66 0.12
C SER A 134 13.67 -6.88 -1.08
N VAL A 135 13.04 -7.02 -2.25
CA VAL A 135 13.17 -5.96 -3.26
C VAL A 135 12.34 -4.76 -2.81
N VAL A 136 12.76 -3.54 -3.15
CA VAL A 136 12.06 -2.29 -2.80
C VAL A 136 11.70 -1.57 -4.08
N LEU A 137 10.41 -1.33 -4.29
CA LEU A 137 9.83 -0.80 -5.51
C LEU A 137 9.24 0.58 -5.26
N THR A 138 9.66 1.57 -6.04
CA THR A 138 9.05 2.90 -6.13
C THR A 138 8.52 3.10 -7.56
N PRO A 139 7.19 3.05 -7.78
CA PRO A 139 6.60 3.32 -9.09
C PRO A 139 6.64 4.82 -9.42
N GLU A 140 6.49 5.18 -10.69
CA GLU A 140 6.44 6.59 -11.11
C GLU A 140 5.11 7.30 -10.78
N GLY A 141 3.99 6.59 -10.82
CA GLY A 141 2.67 7.17 -10.54
C GLY A 141 2.17 8.19 -11.59
N ARG A 142 2.96 8.45 -12.64
CA ARG A 142 2.77 9.32 -13.82
C ARG A 142 2.59 10.81 -13.57
N ILE A 143 1.80 11.17 -12.57
CA ILE A 143 1.45 12.55 -12.24
C ILE A 143 2.18 12.90 -10.94
N PRO A 144 2.98 13.98 -10.91
CA PRO A 144 3.81 14.32 -9.75
C PRO A 144 3.03 14.34 -8.42
N CYS A 145 1.77 14.75 -8.46
CA CYS A 145 0.86 14.75 -7.33
C CYS A 145 -0.46 14.04 -7.69
N GLY A 146 -0.37 12.83 -8.27
CA GLY A 146 -1.53 12.00 -8.65
C GLY A 146 -2.13 11.18 -7.52
N TRP A 147 -1.50 11.17 -6.33
CA TRP A 147 -1.99 10.52 -5.10
C TRP A 147 -2.29 9.02 -5.22
N TYR A 148 -1.66 8.35 -6.20
CA TYR A 148 -1.90 6.93 -6.51
C TYR A 148 -3.37 6.61 -6.83
N TRP A 149 -4.03 7.59 -7.43
CA TRP A 149 -5.31 7.44 -8.11
C TRP A 149 -5.09 7.23 -9.60
N SER A 150 -6.13 6.71 -10.23
CA SER A 150 -6.22 6.51 -11.66
C SER A 150 -5.06 5.66 -12.22
N GLU A 151 -4.47 6.03 -13.34
CA GLU A 151 -3.32 5.34 -13.92
C GLU A 151 -2.16 5.25 -12.93
N GLY A 152 -1.96 6.26 -12.08
CA GLY A 152 -0.92 6.24 -11.06
C GLY A 152 -1.12 5.15 -10.01
N GLY A 153 -2.37 4.80 -9.70
CA GLY A 153 -2.71 3.65 -8.86
C GLY A 153 -2.51 2.32 -9.58
N ALA A 154 -2.86 2.24 -10.87
CA ALA A 154 -2.64 1.05 -11.69
C ALA A 154 -1.14 0.74 -11.84
N ASP A 155 -0.32 1.77 -12.06
CA ASP A 155 1.12 1.68 -12.21
C ASP A 155 1.81 1.00 -11.02
N VAL A 156 1.28 1.16 -9.80
CA VAL A 156 1.79 0.46 -8.61
C VAL A 156 1.76 -1.05 -8.82
N PHE A 157 0.63 -1.57 -9.30
CA PHE A 157 0.44 -3.02 -9.50
C PHE A 157 1.03 -3.51 -10.82
N GLU A 158 1.07 -2.69 -11.86
CA GLU A 158 1.74 -3.04 -13.12
C GLU A 158 3.26 -3.14 -12.94
N ALA A 159 3.87 -2.19 -12.22
CA ALA A 159 5.28 -2.25 -11.86
C ALA A 159 5.56 -3.45 -10.93
N TRP A 160 4.71 -3.71 -9.94
CA TRP A 160 4.82 -4.92 -9.11
C TRP A 160 4.80 -6.18 -9.98
N ALA A 161 3.84 -6.29 -10.89
CA ALA A 161 3.71 -7.44 -11.78
C ALA A 161 4.96 -7.61 -12.66
N ASP A 162 5.55 -6.52 -13.14
CA ASP A 162 6.81 -6.57 -13.88
C ASP A 162 7.98 -7.07 -13.03
N VAL A 163 8.11 -6.59 -11.79
CA VAL A 163 9.11 -7.12 -10.85
C VAL A 163 8.89 -8.62 -10.59
N ALA A 164 7.64 -9.06 -10.41
CA ALA A 164 7.29 -10.45 -10.19
C ALA A 164 7.57 -11.37 -11.40
N ARG A 165 7.69 -10.82 -12.61
CA ARG A 165 8.14 -11.58 -13.81
C ARG A 165 9.64 -11.82 -13.81
N HIS A 166 10.41 -10.92 -13.20
CA HIS A 166 11.88 -10.97 -13.20
C HIS A 166 12.45 -11.60 -11.92
N PHE A 167 11.74 -11.50 -10.81
CA PHE A 167 12.15 -12.02 -9.51
C PHE A 167 11.11 -12.96 -8.94
N ARG A 168 11.57 -14.07 -8.35
CA ARG A 168 10.70 -14.90 -7.51
C ARG A 168 10.41 -14.14 -6.22
N LEU A 169 9.14 -13.82 -5.99
CA LEU A 169 8.67 -13.14 -4.79
C LEU A 169 7.97 -14.12 -3.86
N ASP A 170 8.17 -13.96 -2.55
CA ASP A 170 7.35 -14.58 -1.52
C ASP A 170 6.05 -13.77 -1.39
N PRO A 171 4.89 -14.31 -1.80
CA PRO A 171 3.64 -13.56 -1.84
C PRO A 171 3.13 -13.16 -0.46
N THR A 172 3.69 -13.72 0.61
CA THR A 172 3.33 -13.37 1.99
C THR A 172 4.29 -12.38 2.62
N TYR A 173 5.39 -12.00 1.95
CA TYR A 173 6.41 -11.13 2.53
C TYR A 173 6.40 -9.73 1.94
N ASN A 174 5.22 -9.12 1.91
CA ASN A 174 5.10 -7.76 1.39
C ASN A 174 4.82 -6.74 2.48
N ALA A 175 5.35 -5.55 2.30
CA ALA A 175 5.12 -4.39 3.15
C ALA A 175 4.99 -3.13 2.30
N ILE A 176 4.51 -2.05 2.91
CA ILE A 176 4.32 -0.77 2.23
C ILE A 176 4.77 0.38 3.13
N SER A 177 5.44 1.34 2.53
CA SER A 177 5.96 2.56 3.15
C SER A 177 5.76 3.72 2.18
N GLY A 178 5.77 4.94 2.69
CA GLY A 178 5.75 6.12 1.86
C GLY A 178 5.75 7.41 2.66
N TRP A 179 6.15 8.50 2.00
CA TRP A 179 6.28 9.82 2.61
C TRP A 179 5.29 10.83 2.01
N SER A 180 4.58 11.60 2.84
CA SER A 180 3.63 12.63 2.40
C SER A 180 2.48 12.04 1.54
N MET A 181 2.42 12.36 0.24
CA MET A 181 1.55 11.68 -0.73
C MET A 181 1.75 10.15 -0.72
N GLY A 182 2.99 9.69 -0.59
CA GLY A 182 3.31 8.27 -0.43
C GLY A 182 2.75 7.68 0.87
N GLY A 183 2.67 8.48 1.93
CA GLY A 183 2.03 8.08 3.19
C GLY A 183 0.51 7.95 3.03
N TYR A 184 -0.13 8.83 2.24
CA TYR A 184 -1.53 8.65 1.82
C TYR A 184 -1.71 7.35 1.04
N GLY A 185 -0.89 7.12 0.00
CA GLY A 185 -0.92 5.89 -0.79
C GLY A 185 -0.71 4.63 0.06
N THR A 186 0.14 4.73 1.09
CA THR A 186 0.39 3.68 2.07
C THR A 186 -0.87 3.33 2.85
N TYR A 187 -1.62 4.32 3.34
CA TYR A 187 -2.91 4.09 3.99
C TYR A 187 -3.94 3.50 3.02
N LYS A 188 -4.12 4.14 1.85
CA LYS A 188 -5.11 3.76 0.84
C LYS A 188 -4.93 2.31 0.42
N LEU A 189 -3.76 1.95 -0.12
CA LEU A 189 -3.51 0.61 -0.64
C LEU A 189 -3.51 -0.46 0.46
N ALA A 190 -2.99 -0.15 1.66
CA ALA A 190 -3.05 -1.08 2.78
C ALA A 190 -4.49 -1.36 3.25
N ALA A 191 -5.40 -0.39 3.14
CA ALA A 191 -6.78 -0.56 3.56
C ALA A 191 -7.70 -1.13 2.47
N GLU A 192 -7.45 -0.80 1.20
CA GLU A 192 -8.14 -1.37 0.05
C GLU A 192 -7.74 -2.82 -0.18
N PHE A 193 -6.43 -3.13 -0.11
CA PHE A 193 -5.90 -4.47 -0.40
C PHE A 193 -5.16 -5.06 0.82
N PRO A 194 -5.86 -5.25 1.96
CA PRO A 194 -5.21 -5.54 3.24
C PRO A 194 -4.61 -6.95 3.32
N ASP A 195 -4.93 -7.83 2.37
CA ASP A 195 -4.35 -9.16 2.24
C ASP A 195 -3.05 -9.19 1.43
N LEU A 196 -2.56 -8.04 0.95
CA LEU A 196 -1.24 -7.93 0.31
C LEU A 196 -0.12 -7.60 1.29
N PHE A 197 -0.41 -6.89 2.39
CA PHE A 197 0.62 -6.26 3.23
C PHE A 197 0.67 -6.81 4.65
N ALA A 198 1.88 -7.10 5.13
CA ALA A 198 2.12 -7.58 6.48
C ALA A 198 2.22 -6.43 7.50
N ARG A 199 2.72 -5.27 7.06
CA ARG A 199 2.93 -4.02 7.82
C ARG A 199 2.88 -2.81 6.88
N ALA A 200 2.49 -1.67 7.42
CA ALA A 200 2.45 -0.39 6.69
C ALA A 200 3.13 0.73 7.48
N LEU A 201 3.92 1.58 6.81
CA LEU A 201 4.62 2.72 7.40
C LEU A 201 4.28 4.01 6.65
N PRO A 202 3.16 4.67 6.97
CA PRO A 202 2.89 6.00 6.47
C PRO A 202 3.70 7.04 7.26
N ASP A 203 4.66 7.70 6.62
CA ASP A 203 5.40 8.84 7.20
C ASP A 203 4.83 10.18 6.72
N ILE A 204 4.42 11.00 7.67
CA ILE A 204 3.68 12.25 7.48
C ILE A 204 2.56 12.07 6.43
N GLY A 205 1.84 10.95 6.53
CA GLY A 205 0.81 10.63 5.56
C GLY A 205 -0.31 11.65 5.63
N CYS A 206 -0.64 12.25 4.49
CA CYS A 206 -1.90 12.97 4.33
C CYS A 206 -3.07 11.98 4.45
N VAL A 207 -4.18 12.44 5.00
CA VAL A 207 -5.36 11.59 5.27
C VAL A 207 -6.45 11.75 4.22
N SER A 208 -6.25 12.64 3.24
CA SER A 208 -7.02 12.78 2.01
C SER A 208 -6.08 13.11 0.85
N ALA A 209 -6.49 12.78 -0.37
CA ALA A 209 -5.79 13.24 -1.57
C ALA A 209 -5.97 14.77 -1.72
N GLU A 210 -4.89 15.48 -2.03
CA GLU A 210 -4.85 16.93 -2.30
C GLU A 210 -5.40 17.84 -1.18
N THR A 211 -5.29 17.40 0.07
CA THR A 211 -5.63 18.20 1.28
C THR A 211 -7.08 18.74 1.31
N GLY A 212 -8.03 18.10 0.62
CA GLY A 212 -9.45 18.47 0.61
C GLY A 212 -10.26 17.92 1.79
N TRP A 213 -9.97 18.34 3.02
CA TRP A 213 -10.81 18.07 4.20
C TRP A 213 -11.88 19.17 4.38
N PRO A 214 -13.08 18.90 4.95
CA PRO A 214 -14.04 19.96 5.28
C PRO A 214 -13.42 21.10 6.10
N GLY A 215 -13.24 22.27 5.46
CA GLY A 215 -12.60 23.45 6.06
C GLY A 215 -11.25 23.82 5.44
N GLU A 216 -10.67 22.95 4.60
CA GLU A 216 -9.47 23.24 3.82
C GLU A 216 -9.81 24.07 2.57
N PRO A 217 -8.89 24.95 2.12
CA PRO A 217 -9.19 25.96 1.10
C PRO A 217 -9.28 25.42 -0.34
N PHE A 218 -9.06 24.12 -0.57
CA PHE A 218 -8.92 23.52 -1.90
C PHE A 218 -9.80 22.27 -2.09
N ALA A 219 -10.27 22.01 -3.31
CA ALA A 219 -11.16 20.90 -3.62
C ALA A 219 -10.39 19.71 -4.22
N SER A 220 -10.46 18.55 -3.56
CA SER A 220 -9.70 17.33 -3.93
C SER A 220 -10.02 16.79 -5.34
N ILE A 221 -9.01 16.35 -6.10
CA ILE A 221 -9.15 15.59 -7.36
C ILE A 221 -10.07 14.37 -7.22
N SER A 222 -10.05 13.73 -6.06
CA SER A 222 -10.77 12.48 -5.81
C SER A 222 -12.09 12.72 -5.06
N GLY A 223 -12.42 14.00 -4.78
CA GLY A 223 -13.62 14.40 -4.05
C GLY A 223 -13.54 14.16 -2.53
N PRO A 224 -14.65 14.37 -1.79
CA PRO A 224 -14.73 14.06 -0.36
C PRO A 224 -14.52 12.56 -0.06
N ASP A 225 -14.61 11.71 -1.09
CA ASP A 225 -14.50 10.26 -0.99
C ASP A 225 -13.05 9.76 -0.94
N ALA A 226 -12.06 10.66 -1.04
CA ALA A 226 -10.64 10.33 -0.92
C ALA A 226 -10.16 10.07 0.51
N GLU A 227 -11.07 9.94 1.48
CA GLU A 227 -10.78 10.02 2.90
C GLU A 227 -10.33 8.69 3.51
N ILE A 228 -9.15 8.69 4.12
CA ILE A 228 -8.61 7.50 4.79
C ILE A 228 -9.45 7.08 6.01
N LEU A 229 -10.14 8.02 6.67
CA LEU A 229 -10.92 7.72 7.89
C LEU A 229 -11.97 6.62 7.69
N ASN A 230 -12.64 6.61 6.54
CA ASN A 230 -13.64 5.59 6.20
C ASN A 230 -13.00 4.19 6.13
N LEU A 231 -11.76 4.13 5.65
CA LEU A 231 -11.01 2.90 5.42
C LEU A 231 -10.24 2.39 6.66
N VAL A 232 -10.03 3.19 7.70
CA VAL A 232 -9.29 2.76 8.92
C VAL A 232 -9.75 1.41 9.50
N PRO A 233 -11.06 1.06 9.55
CA PRO A 233 -11.48 -0.26 10.03
C PRO A 233 -10.92 -1.44 9.23
N SER A 234 -10.52 -1.23 7.98
CA SER A 234 -9.90 -2.25 7.12
C SER A 234 -8.47 -2.61 7.54
N LEU A 235 -7.82 -1.78 8.36
CA LEU A 235 -6.44 -1.99 8.83
C LEU A 235 -6.31 -3.00 9.98
N ARG A 236 -7.38 -3.69 10.41
CA ARG A 236 -7.38 -4.60 11.59
C ARG A 236 -6.15 -5.51 11.66
N ASN A 237 -5.82 -6.13 10.53
CA ASN A 237 -4.82 -7.18 10.45
C ASN A 237 -3.43 -6.66 10.04
N ILE A 238 -3.31 -5.36 9.76
CA ILE A 238 -2.06 -4.69 9.40
C ILE A 238 -1.65 -3.77 10.55
N PRO A 239 -0.61 -4.09 11.32
CA PRO A 239 -0.04 -3.13 12.25
C PRO A 239 0.65 -2.01 11.45
N ILE A 240 0.44 -0.77 11.88
CA ILE A 240 1.02 0.40 11.25
C ILE A 240 2.04 1.10 12.16
N LEU A 241 3.10 1.68 11.59
CA LEU A 241 3.90 2.71 12.24
C LEU A 241 3.54 4.02 11.56
N SER A 242 2.78 4.84 12.25
CA SER A 242 2.38 6.15 11.75
C SER A 242 3.33 7.19 12.34
N ALA A 243 4.19 7.75 11.49
CA ALA A 243 5.05 8.87 11.84
C ALA A 243 4.39 10.17 11.39
N ASN A 244 4.26 11.13 12.30
CA ASN A 244 3.49 12.36 12.11
C ASN A 244 4.22 13.53 12.76
N ALA A 245 3.87 14.76 12.43
CA ALA A 245 4.50 15.94 13.04
C ALA A 245 3.48 16.86 13.70
N ASN A 246 3.83 17.42 14.86
CA ASN A 246 2.92 18.21 15.68
C ASN A 246 2.67 19.64 15.19
N ALA A 247 3.42 20.12 14.20
CA ALA A 247 3.23 21.40 13.54
C ALA A 247 3.18 21.26 12.01
N ASP A 248 2.72 20.10 11.52
CA ASP A 248 2.41 19.94 10.10
C ASP A 248 1.18 20.77 9.73
N THR A 249 1.35 21.62 8.72
CA THR A 249 0.30 22.49 8.18
C THR A 249 -0.10 22.09 6.76
N LEU A 250 0.58 21.13 6.14
CA LEU A 250 0.21 20.58 4.84
C LEU A 250 -0.63 19.32 5.02
N CYS A 251 -0.07 18.27 5.64
CA CYS A 251 -0.86 17.12 6.10
C CYS A 251 -1.27 17.39 7.55
N VAL A 252 -2.25 18.27 7.71
CA VAL A 252 -2.57 18.91 8.99
C VAL A 252 -2.66 17.92 10.14
N THR A 253 -1.94 18.21 11.22
CA THR A 253 -1.82 17.34 12.40
C THR A 253 -3.18 16.92 12.97
N SER A 254 -4.17 17.83 12.99
CA SER A 254 -5.52 17.50 13.50
C SER A 254 -6.15 16.32 12.78
N SER A 255 -6.01 16.27 11.46
CA SER A 255 -6.61 15.23 10.62
C SER A 255 -5.90 13.89 10.79
N GLN A 256 -4.58 13.92 11.01
CA GLN A 256 -3.80 12.73 11.40
C GLN A 256 -4.26 12.20 12.78
N LEU A 257 -4.50 13.08 13.76
CA LEU A 257 -4.99 12.69 15.08
C LEU A 257 -6.38 12.03 15.04
N GLU A 258 -7.20 12.30 14.03
CA GLU A 258 -8.48 11.59 13.84
C GLU A 258 -8.27 10.13 13.42
N VAL A 259 -7.29 9.84 12.55
CA VAL A 259 -6.89 8.46 12.22
C VAL A 259 -6.42 7.75 13.48
N PHE A 260 -5.59 8.41 14.30
CA PHE A 260 -5.14 7.87 15.58
C PHE A 260 -6.31 7.57 16.53
N ALA A 261 -7.22 8.52 16.71
CA ALA A 261 -8.40 8.36 17.55
C ALA A 261 -9.27 7.17 17.08
N ARG A 262 -9.40 7.00 15.75
CA ARG A 262 -10.14 5.89 15.16
C ARG A 262 -9.48 4.54 15.41
N LEU A 263 -8.17 4.43 15.21
CA LEU A 263 -7.39 3.22 15.53
C LEU A 263 -7.48 2.86 17.02
N TYR A 264 -7.37 3.87 17.89
CA TYR A 264 -7.50 3.73 19.33
C TYR A 264 -8.89 3.18 19.71
N ALA A 265 -9.95 3.77 19.18
CA ALA A 265 -11.34 3.39 19.45
C ALA A 265 -11.68 1.97 18.94
N LEU A 266 -11.13 1.59 17.78
CA LEU A 266 -11.27 0.23 17.23
C LEU A 266 -10.45 -0.81 18.00
N GLY A 267 -9.49 -0.35 18.79
CA GLY A 267 -8.58 -1.20 19.55
C GLY A 267 -7.58 -1.94 18.69
N TYR A 268 -7.08 -1.30 17.64
CA TYR A 268 -6.13 -1.89 16.70
C TYR A 268 -4.69 -1.77 17.18
N ARG A 269 -3.79 -2.47 16.48
CA ARG A 269 -2.35 -2.35 16.70
C ARG A 269 -1.82 -1.14 15.94
N TYR A 270 -0.92 -0.41 16.56
CA TYR A 270 -0.18 0.68 15.95
C TYR A 270 1.08 0.98 16.75
N ASP A 271 2.05 1.60 16.10
CA ASP A 271 3.09 2.43 16.70
C ASP A 271 2.84 3.87 16.19
N TRP A 272 2.22 4.69 17.03
CA TRP A 272 1.92 6.09 16.70
C TRP A 272 3.04 6.97 17.24
N ARG A 273 3.66 7.77 16.37
CA ARG A 273 4.74 8.70 16.73
C ARG A 273 4.41 10.09 16.21
N GLU A 274 4.42 11.04 17.11
CA GLU A 274 4.24 12.46 16.84
C GLU A 274 5.55 13.19 17.16
N TYR A 275 6.24 13.60 16.10
CA TYR A 275 7.52 14.27 16.12
C TYR A 275 7.34 15.78 16.30
N THR A 276 8.32 16.41 16.95
CA THR A 276 8.40 17.87 16.96
C THR A 276 8.90 18.37 15.60
N GLY A 277 8.05 19.08 14.85
CA GLY A 277 8.40 19.62 13.53
C GLY A 277 7.20 19.83 12.61
N GLY A 278 7.46 20.06 11.32
CA GLY A 278 6.44 20.30 10.30
C GLY A 278 6.33 19.18 9.25
N HIS A 279 5.91 19.50 8.03
CA HIS A 279 5.69 18.54 6.93
C HIS A 279 6.94 17.80 6.41
N GLY A 280 8.08 17.95 7.07
CA GLY A 280 9.33 17.32 6.69
C GLY A 280 10.41 17.64 7.71
N PRO A 281 11.42 16.79 7.84
CA PRO A 281 11.87 15.76 6.88
C PRO A 281 11.23 14.36 7.11
N TYR A 282 11.68 13.34 6.38
CA TYR A 282 11.37 11.93 6.69
C TYR A 282 11.82 11.62 8.12
N TYR A 283 10.91 11.18 8.98
CA TYR A 283 11.11 11.20 10.43
C TYR A 283 11.74 9.92 11.01
N PRO A 284 11.26 8.71 10.70
CA PRO A 284 11.92 7.48 11.14
C PRO A 284 13.33 7.38 10.54
N THR A 285 14.29 6.86 11.31
CA THR A 285 15.58 6.48 10.71
C THR A 285 15.39 5.25 9.82
N PHE A 286 16.34 5.03 8.91
CA PHE A 286 16.27 3.89 8.00
C PHE A 286 16.26 2.56 8.76
N GLU A 287 17.00 2.49 9.88
CA GLU A 287 17.02 1.34 10.78
C GLU A 287 15.68 1.13 11.50
N GLU A 288 15.02 2.22 11.92
CA GLU A 288 13.72 2.14 12.57
C GLU A 288 12.63 1.67 11.59
N SER A 289 12.62 2.20 10.36
CA SER A 289 11.73 1.74 9.28
C SER A 289 11.95 0.26 8.99
N ALA A 290 13.21 -0.15 8.81
CA ALA A 290 13.57 -1.55 8.54
C ALA A 290 13.22 -2.49 9.71
N ALA A 291 13.44 -2.06 10.96
CA ALA A 291 13.09 -2.81 12.15
C ALA A 291 11.57 -2.95 12.32
N PHE A 292 10.83 -1.87 12.07
CA PHE A 292 9.37 -1.90 12.12
C PHE A 292 8.79 -2.77 11.02
N LEU A 293 9.22 -2.71 9.77
CA LEU A 293 8.70 -3.59 8.71
C LEU A 293 9.17 -5.04 8.91
N GLY A 294 10.43 -5.23 9.28
CA GLY A 294 11.00 -6.49 9.76
C GLY A 294 10.78 -7.69 8.83
N ASN A 295 10.54 -8.86 9.44
CA ASN A 295 10.30 -10.14 8.76
C ASN A 295 8.83 -10.58 8.79
N ALA A 296 7.91 -9.65 9.07
CA ALA A 296 6.50 -9.97 9.20
C ALA A 296 5.95 -10.55 7.90
N LYS A 297 5.13 -11.60 8.01
CA LYS A 297 4.42 -12.18 6.88
C LYS A 297 2.94 -11.85 6.99
N VAL A 298 2.31 -11.63 5.84
CA VAL A 298 0.86 -11.57 5.69
C VAL A 298 0.28 -12.87 6.24
N ASN A 299 -0.71 -12.77 7.12
CA ASN A 299 -1.58 -13.90 7.41
C ASN A 299 -2.74 -13.86 6.41
N PRO A 300 -2.76 -14.71 5.37
CA PRO A 300 -3.82 -14.68 4.37
C PRO A 300 -5.16 -15.18 4.92
N ASN A 301 -5.15 -15.83 6.09
CA ASN A 301 -6.32 -16.45 6.72
C ASN A 301 -6.42 -16.02 8.20
N PRO A 302 -6.64 -14.72 8.49
CA PRO A 302 -6.81 -14.27 9.86
C PRO A 302 -8.15 -14.78 10.41
N PRO A 303 -8.25 -15.08 11.72
CA PRO A 303 -9.48 -15.59 12.32
C PRO A 303 -10.63 -14.58 12.28
N ARG A 304 -10.30 -13.28 12.23
CA ARG A 304 -11.26 -12.18 12.07
C ARG A 304 -10.89 -11.28 10.91
N VAL A 305 -11.89 -10.94 10.11
CA VAL A 305 -11.81 -9.96 9.03
C VAL A 305 -12.78 -8.81 9.36
N THR A 306 -12.28 -7.59 9.41
CA THR A 306 -13.13 -6.38 9.40
C THR A 306 -12.70 -5.57 8.21
N TRP A 307 -13.64 -5.17 7.38
CA TRP A 307 -13.33 -4.42 6.16
C TRP A 307 -14.49 -3.50 5.79
N VAL A 308 -14.14 -2.32 5.29
CA VAL A 308 -15.07 -1.34 4.73
C VAL A 308 -14.92 -1.34 3.21
N LEU A 309 -16.03 -1.58 2.52
CA LEU A 309 -16.16 -1.32 1.10
C LEU A 309 -16.48 0.15 0.93
N ASP A 310 -15.55 0.89 0.34
CA ASP A 310 -15.76 2.24 -0.14
C ASP A 310 -15.80 2.18 -1.67
N ALA A 311 -16.99 2.24 -2.25
CA ALA A 311 -17.12 2.10 -3.70
C ALA A 311 -16.56 3.30 -4.46
N ALA A 312 -16.43 4.46 -3.82
CA ALA A 312 -15.83 5.65 -4.43
C ALA A 312 -14.30 5.55 -4.51
N MET A 313 -13.67 4.71 -3.68
CA MET A 313 -12.25 4.37 -3.78
C MET A 313 -11.93 3.37 -4.91
N ASN A 314 -12.94 2.63 -5.40
CA ASN A 314 -12.76 1.69 -6.49
C ASN A 314 -12.69 2.42 -7.84
N GLU A 315 -11.65 2.13 -8.62
CA GLU A 315 -11.47 2.63 -9.99
C GLU A 315 -11.43 1.46 -10.99
N PRO A 316 -12.58 0.80 -11.27
CA PRO A 316 -12.63 -0.39 -12.12
C PRO A 316 -12.10 -0.15 -13.54
N GLN A 317 -12.19 1.08 -14.04
CA GLN A 317 -11.63 1.49 -15.33
C GLN A 317 -10.10 1.32 -15.40
N TRP A 318 -9.43 1.35 -14.26
CA TRP A 318 -7.99 1.18 -14.10
C TRP A 318 -7.62 -0.18 -13.49
N GLY A 319 -8.59 -1.10 -13.38
CA GLY A 319 -8.40 -2.42 -12.78
C GLY A 319 -8.26 -2.41 -11.25
N LEU A 320 -8.50 -1.26 -10.60
CA LEU A 320 -8.41 -1.09 -9.15
C LEU A 320 -9.78 -1.34 -8.53
N THR A 321 -10.10 -2.59 -8.22
CA THR A 321 -11.37 -2.93 -7.57
C THR A 321 -11.11 -3.85 -6.39
N SER A 322 -11.36 -3.36 -5.19
CA SER A 322 -11.32 -4.16 -3.98
C SER A 322 -12.71 -4.69 -3.66
N THR A 323 -12.94 -5.96 -3.99
CA THR A 323 -14.13 -6.73 -3.53
C THR A 323 -13.75 -8.07 -2.92
N HIS A 324 -12.46 -8.29 -2.70
CA HIS A 324 -11.88 -9.48 -2.10
C HIS A 324 -10.93 -9.08 -0.97
N VAL A 325 -11.12 -9.68 0.20
CA VAL A 325 -10.25 -9.48 1.35
C VAL A 325 -10.10 -10.78 2.12
N TYR A 326 -8.87 -11.29 2.20
CA TYR A 326 -8.56 -12.53 2.89
C TYR A 326 -9.45 -13.68 2.37
N TRP A 327 -10.26 -14.31 3.22
CA TRP A 327 -11.16 -15.41 2.85
C TRP A 327 -12.59 -14.95 2.49
N LEU A 328 -12.80 -13.63 2.31
CA LEU A 328 -14.05 -13.04 1.82
C LEU A 328 -13.88 -12.53 0.39
N SER A 329 -14.90 -12.69 -0.45
CA SER A 329 -14.92 -12.19 -1.83
C SER A 329 -16.32 -11.79 -2.27
N ASP A 330 -16.45 -11.25 -3.49
CA ASP A 330 -17.71 -10.82 -4.10
C ASP A 330 -18.56 -9.93 -3.18
N ILE A 331 -17.89 -9.08 -2.40
CA ILE A 331 -18.55 -8.16 -1.47
C ILE A 331 -19.23 -7.07 -2.28
N ALA A 332 -20.55 -6.90 -2.08
CA ALA A 332 -21.33 -5.94 -2.86
C ALA A 332 -22.24 -5.08 -1.97
N LEU A 333 -22.26 -3.78 -2.25
CA LEU A 333 -23.16 -2.82 -1.61
C LEU A 333 -24.62 -3.11 -1.90
N ARG A 334 -25.47 -2.80 -0.93
CA ARG A 334 -26.93 -2.87 -1.06
C ARG A 334 -27.51 -1.57 -1.62
N ASP A 335 -27.18 -0.44 -1.01
CA ASP A 335 -27.61 0.90 -1.44
C ASP A 335 -26.38 1.82 -1.56
N PRO A 336 -25.93 2.15 -2.78
CA PRO A 336 -24.76 3.03 -2.97
C PRO A 336 -25.09 4.51 -2.68
N THR A 337 -26.35 4.89 -2.51
CA THR A 337 -26.76 6.30 -2.38
C THR A 337 -27.10 6.71 -0.95
N ASN A 338 -27.82 5.86 -0.20
CA ASN A 338 -28.37 6.20 1.11
C ASN A 338 -28.00 5.17 2.19
N GLY A 339 -26.80 4.61 2.10
CA GLY A 339 -26.28 3.66 3.08
C GLY A 339 -26.21 4.26 4.49
N PRO A 340 -26.45 3.47 5.56
CA PRO A 340 -26.38 3.96 6.95
C PRO A 340 -24.98 4.34 7.42
N LEU A 341 -23.93 4.04 6.65
CA LEU A 341 -22.57 4.50 6.90
C LEU A 341 -22.22 5.77 6.11
N GLY A 342 -23.09 6.20 5.19
CA GLY A 342 -22.82 7.20 4.16
C GLY A 342 -23.11 6.65 2.76
N PRO A 343 -23.08 7.51 1.73
CA PRO A 343 -23.09 7.06 0.34
C PRO A 343 -21.89 6.14 0.09
N GLU A 344 -22.06 5.15 -0.79
CA GLU A 344 -20.99 4.29 -1.30
C GLU A 344 -20.22 3.46 -0.26
N LEU A 345 -20.64 3.49 1.01
CA LEU A 345 -20.00 2.78 2.10
C LEU A 345 -20.76 1.53 2.53
N GLY A 346 -20.03 0.45 2.72
CA GLY A 346 -20.52 -0.80 3.31
C GLY A 346 -19.47 -1.42 4.21
N LYS A 347 -19.89 -2.28 5.13
CA LYS A 347 -18.97 -2.91 6.09
C LYS A 347 -19.29 -4.38 6.30
N VAL A 348 -18.23 -5.18 6.31
CA VAL A 348 -18.25 -6.57 6.74
C VAL A 348 -17.35 -6.77 7.96
N ASP A 349 -17.85 -7.49 8.95
CA ASP A 349 -17.07 -8.00 10.08
C ASP A 349 -17.37 -9.48 10.26
N ALA A 350 -16.37 -10.33 10.06
CA ALA A 350 -16.50 -11.77 10.02
C ALA A 350 -15.51 -12.42 10.98
N PHE A 351 -15.99 -13.33 11.83
CA PHE A 351 -15.17 -14.09 12.76
C PHE A 351 -15.47 -15.59 12.65
N SER A 352 -14.47 -16.36 12.22
CA SER A 352 -14.59 -17.81 12.13
C SER A 352 -14.14 -18.48 13.42
N ARG A 353 -15.04 -19.26 14.03
CA ARG A 353 -14.73 -20.10 15.19
C ARG A 353 -13.92 -21.35 14.81
N GLY A 354 -13.78 -21.62 13.51
CA GLY A 354 -13.04 -22.75 12.96
C GLY A 354 -11.55 -22.70 13.24
N PHE A 355 -11.00 -21.51 13.45
CA PHE A 355 -9.58 -21.32 13.81
C PHE A 355 -9.24 -21.79 15.23
N GLY A 356 -10.22 -22.03 16.11
CA GLY A 356 -9.95 -22.50 17.47
C GLY A 356 -9.21 -21.48 18.34
N VAL A 357 -9.52 -20.20 18.14
CA VAL A 357 -8.93 -19.09 18.90
C VAL A 357 -10.02 -18.13 19.37
N THR A 358 -9.78 -17.42 20.48
CA THR A 358 -10.67 -16.33 20.89
C THR A 358 -10.57 -15.15 19.94
N ASN A 359 -11.59 -14.28 19.94
CA ASN A 359 -11.52 -13.01 19.18
C ASN A 359 -10.21 -12.27 19.54
N PRO A 360 -9.36 -11.92 18.56
CA PRO A 360 -8.09 -11.25 18.81
C PRO A 360 -8.24 -9.98 19.65
N GLN A 361 -7.40 -9.84 20.68
CA GLN A 361 -7.42 -8.71 21.61
C GLN A 361 -6.04 -8.07 21.68
N THR A 362 -5.97 -6.75 21.83
CA THR A 362 -4.73 -6.01 22.02
C THR A 362 -4.40 -5.78 23.49
N ASN A 363 -3.12 -5.58 23.81
CA ASN A 363 -2.69 -5.05 25.10
C ASN A 363 -3.26 -3.63 25.32
N PRO A 364 -3.36 -3.16 26.57
CA PRO A 364 -3.55 -1.74 26.83
C PRO A 364 -2.46 -0.93 26.11
N PRO A 365 -2.81 0.26 25.57
CA PRO A 365 -1.82 1.12 24.94
C PRO A 365 -0.72 1.54 25.93
N GLN A 366 0.49 1.69 25.43
CA GLN A 366 1.66 2.14 26.20
C GLN A 366 2.19 3.42 25.59
N THR A 367 2.32 4.48 26.41
CA THR A 367 2.94 5.73 25.97
C THR A 367 4.41 5.50 25.63
N THR A 368 4.86 6.07 24.52
CA THR A 368 6.26 6.07 24.07
C THR A 368 6.75 7.50 23.95
N HIS A 369 8.05 7.69 24.07
CA HIS A 369 8.74 8.96 23.80
C HIS A 369 10.21 8.65 23.58
N GLY A 370 10.89 9.50 22.81
CA GLY A 370 12.30 9.30 22.51
C GLY A 370 12.77 10.14 21.35
N THR A 371 13.81 9.65 20.69
CA THR A 371 14.41 10.28 19.52
C THR A 371 14.54 9.26 18.39
N SER A 372 14.07 9.62 17.19
CA SER A 372 14.46 8.96 15.94
C SER A 372 15.54 9.81 15.27
N GLY A 373 16.77 9.34 15.26
CA GLY A 373 17.91 10.15 14.86
C GLY A 373 17.98 11.43 15.70
N THR A 374 17.79 12.59 15.07
CA THR A 374 17.78 13.89 15.75
C THR A 374 16.38 14.39 16.12
N TYR A 375 15.31 13.70 15.71
CA TYR A 375 13.94 14.15 15.90
C TYR A 375 13.33 13.58 17.18
N VAL A 376 12.88 14.45 18.06
CA VAL A 376 12.17 14.08 19.29
C VAL A 376 10.73 13.72 18.96
N TYR A 377 10.22 12.64 19.52
CA TYR A 377 8.81 12.26 19.41
C TYR A 377 8.20 11.89 20.76
N THR A 378 6.88 12.06 20.82
CA THR A 378 6.01 11.40 21.79
C THR A 378 5.04 10.51 21.04
N GLY A 379 4.47 9.51 21.69
CA GLY A 379 3.70 8.53 20.97
C GLY A 379 3.00 7.51 21.84
N GLN A 380 2.46 6.50 21.16
CA GLN A 380 1.81 5.39 21.80
C GLN A 380 1.93 4.14 20.95
N VAL A 381 2.25 3.01 21.59
CA VAL A 381 2.27 1.70 20.95
C VAL A 381 1.15 0.83 21.50
N ARG A 382 0.57 0.01 20.63
CA ARG A 382 -0.43 -1.00 20.99
C ARG A 382 -0.18 -2.28 20.21
N THR A 383 0.02 -3.38 20.94
CA THR A 383 0.40 -4.69 20.39
C THR A 383 -0.68 -5.75 20.64
N TRP A 384 -0.58 -6.92 19.99
CA TRP A 384 -1.47 -8.04 20.29
C TRP A 384 -1.23 -8.58 21.71
N ARG A 385 -2.30 -9.02 22.37
CA ARG A 385 -2.18 -10.00 23.46
C ARG A 385 -1.80 -11.35 22.87
N GLU A 386 -1.20 -12.19 23.70
CA GLU A 386 -1.00 -13.59 23.38
C GLU A 386 -2.33 -14.23 22.96
N GLU A 387 -2.28 -14.96 21.84
CA GLU A 387 -3.42 -15.66 21.30
C GLU A 387 -3.88 -16.73 22.28
N ARG A 388 -5.20 -16.80 22.52
CA ARG A 388 -5.78 -17.83 23.38
C ARG A 388 -6.51 -18.85 22.54
N HIS A 389 -6.05 -20.09 22.62
CA HIS A 389 -6.69 -21.22 21.97
C HIS A 389 -7.95 -21.67 22.72
N VAL A 390 -8.96 -22.05 21.95
CA VAL A 390 -10.23 -22.63 22.41
C VAL A 390 -10.61 -23.76 21.46
N PRO A 391 -11.50 -24.69 21.85
CA PRO A 391 -11.98 -25.70 20.91
C PRO A 391 -12.56 -25.05 19.65
N ALA A 392 -12.05 -25.44 18.49
CA ALA A 392 -12.59 -25.01 17.20
C ALA A 392 -14.06 -25.42 17.07
N ARG A 393 -14.86 -24.57 16.45
CA ARG A 393 -16.28 -24.84 16.18
C ARG A 393 -16.59 -24.50 14.74
N ASP A 394 -17.48 -25.28 14.14
CA ASP A 394 -17.97 -25.04 12.78
C ASP A 394 -19.06 -23.95 12.79
N GLU A 395 -18.67 -22.75 13.23
CA GLU A 395 -19.52 -21.58 13.42
C GLU A 395 -18.86 -20.33 12.81
N LEU A 396 -19.64 -19.54 12.07
CA LEU A 396 -19.22 -18.27 11.48
C LEU A 396 -20.11 -17.15 12.01
N ASP A 397 -19.51 -16.18 12.69
CA ASP A 397 -20.17 -14.93 13.09
C ASP A 397 -19.94 -13.87 12.00
N LEU A 398 -21.02 -13.27 11.48
CA LEU A 398 -20.95 -12.27 10.41
C LEU A 398 -21.84 -11.06 10.73
N SER A 399 -21.28 -9.86 10.65
CA SER A 399 -22.01 -8.60 10.74
C SER A 399 -21.87 -7.85 9.42
N LEU A 400 -23.00 -7.45 8.84
CA LEU A 400 -23.10 -6.80 7.54
C LEU A 400 -23.86 -5.49 7.66
N VAL A 401 -23.24 -4.39 7.21
CA VAL A 401 -23.89 -3.07 7.14
C VAL A 401 -23.81 -2.58 5.70
N ASN A 402 -24.96 -2.27 5.11
CA ASN A 402 -25.10 -1.90 3.70
C ASN A 402 -24.51 -2.91 2.69
N ILE A 403 -24.43 -4.20 3.04
CA ILE A 403 -23.92 -5.26 2.15
C ILE A 403 -25.09 -6.15 1.71
N ARG A 404 -25.30 -6.31 0.41
CA ARG A 404 -26.31 -7.23 -0.16
C ARG A 404 -25.76 -8.63 -0.41
N ALA A 405 -24.45 -8.77 -0.61
CA ALA A 405 -23.83 -10.04 -0.92
C ALA A 405 -22.39 -10.12 -0.43
N VAL A 406 -22.00 -11.31 0.02
CA VAL A 406 -20.61 -11.68 0.32
C VAL A 406 -20.41 -13.17 0.10
N THR A 407 -19.26 -13.56 -0.42
CA THR A 407 -18.82 -14.94 -0.57
C THR A 407 -17.75 -15.25 0.49
N VAL A 408 -17.89 -16.41 1.13
CA VAL A 408 -16.96 -16.93 2.15
C VAL A 408 -16.24 -18.15 1.58
N ASN A 409 -14.91 -18.10 1.53
CA ASN A 409 -14.10 -19.28 1.27
C ASN A 409 -14.03 -20.15 2.53
N VAL A 410 -14.87 -21.18 2.57
CA VAL A 410 -15.08 -22.05 3.74
C VAL A 410 -13.79 -22.73 4.19
N GLY A 411 -12.98 -23.22 3.25
CA GLY A 411 -11.70 -23.89 3.56
C GLY A 411 -10.68 -22.93 4.16
N ARG A 412 -10.49 -21.75 3.56
CA ARG A 412 -9.58 -20.71 4.08
C ARG A 412 -10.05 -20.13 5.41
N ALA A 413 -11.35 -20.20 5.70
CA ALA A 413 -11.91 -19.82 6.99
C ALA A 413 -11.87 -20.96 8.05
N HIS A 414 -11.29 -22.14 7.73
CA HIS A 414 -11.21 -23.30 8.62
C HIS A 414 -12.59 -23.87 9.03
N LEU A 415 -13.55 -23.84 8.11
CA LEU A 415 -14.93 -24.30 8.32
C LEU A 415 -15.26 -25.50 7.44
N THR A 416 -16.42 -26.13 7.66
CA THR A 416 -16.98 -27.17 6.78
C THR A 416 -18.23 -26.66 6.05
N CYS A 417 -18.72 -27.41 5.07
CA CYS A 417 -19.99 -27.08 4.40
C CYS A 417 -21.21 -27.18 5.34
N GLY A 418 -21.05 -27.84 6.49
CA GLY A 418 -22.03 -27.92 7.57
C GLY A 418 -22.09 -26.68 8.47
N VAL A 419 -21.23 -25.67 8.25
CA VAL A 419 -21.09 -24.51 9.13
C VAL A 419 -22.42 -23.88 9.52
N ARG A 420 -22.54 -23.55 10.81
CA ARG A 420 -23.62 -22.70 11.32
C ARG A 420 -23.22 -21.24 11.13
N VAL A 421 -23.93 -20.54 10.27
CA VAL A 421 -23.68 -19.12 9.97
C VAL A 421 -24.62 -18.26 10.78
N HIS A 422 -24.06 -17.39 11.63
CA HIS A 422 -24.76 -16.38 12.41
C HIS A 422 -24.61 -15.03 11.74
N VAL A 423 -25.61 -14.62 10.96
CA VAL A 423 -25.60 -13.33 10.25
C VAL A 423 -26.41 -12.30 11.03
N ARG A 424 -25.79 -11.15 11.30
CA ARG A 424 -26.46 -9.92 11.72
C ARG A 424 -26.35 -8.93 10.56
N SER A 425 -27.46 -8.51 9.99
CA SER A 425 -27.45 -7.50 8.94
C SER A 425 -28.47 -6.41 9.23
N ASP A 426 -28.18 -5.21 8.73
CA ASP A 426 -29.07 -4.04 8.74
C ASP A 426 -30.12 -4.08 7.61
N GLY A 427 -30.12 -5.13 6.78
CA GLY A 427 -31.13 -5.38 5.76
C GLY A 427 -30.87 -6.68 5.01
N PRO A 428 -31.60 -6.95 3.92
CA PRO A 428 -31.47 -8.21 3.18
C PRO A 428 -30.05 -8.43 2.64
N ALA A 429 -29.49 -9.61 2.89
CA ALA A 429 -28.15 -9.98 2.45
C ALA A 429 -28.05 -11.48 2.11
N VAL A 430 -27.14 -11.80 1.18
CA VAL A 430 -26.86 -13.16 0.72
C VAL A 430 -25.42 -13.54 1.02
N VAL A 431 -25.22 -14.58 1.82
CA VAL A 431 -23.91 -15.15 2.14
C VAL A 431 -23.72 -16.44 1.34
N ARG A 432 -22.76 -16.45 0.42
CA ARG A 432 -22.41 -17.63 -0.38
C ARG A 432 -21.26 -18.37 0.27
N LEU A 433 -21.38 -19.70 0.41
CA LEU A 433 -20.31 -20.55 0.92
C LEU A 433 -19.59 -21.20 -0.26
N ALA A 434 -18.47 -20.60 -0.68
CA ALA A 434 -17.68 -21.08 -1.81
C ALA A 434 -17.15 -22.49 -1.57
N GLY A 435 -17.21 -23.33 -2.60
CA GLY A 435 -16.85 -24.75 -2.52
C GLY A 435 -17.94 -25.66 -1.95
N CYS A 436 -19.05 -25.11 -1.42
CA CYS A 436 -20.10 -25.89 -0.77
C CYS A 436 -21.46 -25.87 -1.49
N GLY A 437 -21.64 -25.02 -2.51
CA GLY A 437 -22.93 -24.87 -3.21
C GLY A 437 -24.08 -24.41 -2.29
N ARG A 438 -23.76 -23.84 -1.12
CA ARG A 438 -24.73 -23.45 -0.09
C ARG A 438 -24.77 -21.93 0.05
N THR A 439 -25.98 -21.41 0.23
CA THR A 439 -26.24 -19.99 0.45
C THR A 439 -27.06 -19.80 1.73
N VAL A 440 -26.78 -18.75 2.48
CA VAL A 440 -27.52 -18.33 3.67
C VAL A 440 -28.05 -16.92 3.44
N SER A 441 -29.35 -16.72 3.64
CA SER A 441 -29.97 -15.40 3.54
C SER A 441 -30.15 -14.79 4.92
N ALA A 442 -29.83 -13.51 5.06
CA ALA A 442 -30.26 -12.67 6.17
C ALA A 442 -31.41 -11.78 5.69
N ALA A 443 -32.42 -11.61 6.54
CA ALA A 443 -33.57 -10.76 6.28
C ALA A 443 -33.43 -9.44 7.05
#